data_AF-A0AA38LCD0-F1
#
_entry.id   AF-A0AA38LCD0-F1
#
_cell.length_a   1.000
_cell.length_b   1.000
_cell.length_c   1.000
_cell.angle_alpha   90.00
_cell.angle_beta   90.00
_cell.angle_gamma   90.00
#
_symmetry.space_group_name_H-M   'P 1'
#
loop_
_entity.id
_entity.type
_entity.pdbx_description
1 polymer ?
#
loop_
_entity_poly.entity_id
_entity_poly.type
_entity_poly.pdbx_seq_one_letter_code
_entity_poly.pdbx_strand_id
1 'polypeptide(L)' 'RAFKDSDDQYAIVYFFLKEKDKILLENSYNMNGYWIELVGTYEDIAKKYETMDKKHPILNQRHAEKMSREYVK' A
#
# COMPACT_ATOMS: atom_id res chain seq x y z
N ARG A 1 9.79 22.00 11.75
CA ARG A 1 10.01 22.96 10.64
C ARG A 1 9.03 22.57 9.54
N ALA A 2 7.89 23.26 9.42
CA ALA A 2 6.96 23.04 8.32
C ALA A 2 7.51 23.79 7.10
N PHE A 3 7.58 23.11 5.95
CA PHE A 3 8.10 23.69 4.71
C PHE A 3 7.22 24.88 4.30
N LYS A 4 7.82 26.06 4.20
CA LYS A 4 7.20 27.28 3.66
C LYS A 4 7.28 27.32 2.13
N ASP A 5 8.09 26.45 1.54
CA ASP A 5 8.31 26.32 0.11
C ASP A 5 7.39 25.24 -0.48
N SER A 6 7.14 25.34 -1.78
CA SER A 6 6.32 24.36 -2.52
C SER A 6 6.88 22.95 -2.34
N ASP A 7 6.14 22.10 -1.64
CA ASP A 7 6.45 20.67 -1.50
C ASP A 7 6.02 19.91 -2.76
N ASP A 8 6.63 18.75 -2.99
CA ASP A 8 6.32 17.88 -4.12
C ASP A 8 4.86 17.36 -4.04
N GLN A 9 4.35 17.11 -2.85
CA GLN A 9 2.95 16.71 -2.61
C GLN A 9 1.97 17.81 -3.06
N TYR A 10 2.26 19.08 -2.72
CA TYR A 10 1.44 20.20 -3.15
C TYR A 10 1.53 20.43 -4.68
N ALA A 11 2.71 20.22 -5.27
CA ALA A 11 2.88 20.30 -6.72
C ALA A 11 2.03 19.23 -7.44
N ILE A 12 1.97 18.00 -6.92
CA ILE A 12 1.13 16.94 -7.48
C ILE A 12 -0.35 17.28 -7.38
N VAL A 13 -0.82 17.81 -6.25
CA VAL A 13 -2.22 18.26 -6.11
C VAL A 13 -2.55 19.35 -7.14
N TYR A 14 -1.65 20.30 -7.35
CA TYR A 14 -1.81 21.34 -8.35
C TYR A 14 -1.84 20.78 -9.79
N PHE A 15 -0.94 19.84 -10.12
CA PHE A 15 -0.95 19.17 -11.41
C PHE A 15 -2.23 18.34 -11.62
N PHE A 16 -2.71 17.65 -10.59
CA PHE A 16 -3.99 16.92 -10.64
C PHE A 16 -5.18 17.84 -10.93
N LEU A 17 -5.19 19.05 -10.37
CA LEU A 17 -6.24 20.02 -10.67
C LEU A 17 -6.21 20.51 -12.13
N LYS A 18 -5.04 20.49 -12.77
CA LYS A 18 -4.81 20.94 -14.15
C LYS A 18 -4.97 19.84 -15.20
N GLU A 19 -4.50 18.63 -14.93
CA GLU A 19 -4.49 17.49 -15.86
C GLU A 19 -5.01 16.22 -15.16
N LYS A 20 -6.30 15.94 -15.30
CA LYS A 20 -6.98 14.85 -14.56
C LYS A 20 -6.95 13.49 -15.26
N ASP A 21 -6.93 13.47 -16.58
CA ASP A 21 -7.30 12.28 -17.35
C ASP A 21 -6.24 11.16 -17.34
N LYS A 22 -5.03 11.44 -16.85
CA LYS A 22 -3.93 10.48 -16.78
C LYS A 22 -3.57 10.07 -15.35
N ILE A 23 -4.25 10.60 -14.34
CA ILE A 23 -3.92 10.36 -12.94
C ILE A 23 -5.01 9.51 -12.31
N LEU A 24 -4.66 8.27 -11.92
CA LEU A 24 -5.52 7.42 -11.12
C LEU A 24 -5.35 7.76 -9.65
N LEU A 25 -6.43 8.18 -8.99
CA LEU A 25 -6.47 8.33 -7.55
C LEU A 25 -6.89 7.01 -6.91
N GLU A 26 -5.94 6.30 -6.31
CA GLU A 26 -6.17 5.03 -5.63
C GLU A 26 -6.81 5.26 -4.25
N ASN A 27 -7.95 4.60 -4.00
CA ASN A 27 -8.70 4.69 -2.75
C ASN A 27 -9.23 3.32 -2.26
N SER A 28 -8.99 2.24 -3.00
CA SER A 28 -9.49 0.91 -2.70
C SER A 28 -8.59 0.15 -1.72
N TYR A 29 -7.32 0.55 -1.62
CA TYR A 29 -6.38 0.09 -0.61
C TYR A 29 -5.44 1.22 -0.19
N ASN A 30 -4.82 1.06 0.97
CA ASN A 30 -3.90 2.04 1.52
C ASN A 30 -2.54 1.98 0.80
N MET A 31 -2.44 2.63 -0.36
CA MET A 31 -1.16 2.85 -1.06
C MET A 31 -0.27 3.82 -0.26
N ASN A 32 -0.88 4.86 0.33
CA ASN A 32 -0.30 5.75 1.30
C ASN A 32 -1.32 5.91 2.45
N GLY A 33 -0.87 5.80 3.70
CA GLY A 33 -1.78 5.82 4.86
C GLY A 33 -1.17 6.62 6.01
N TYR A 34 -2.03 7.32 6.74
CA TYR A 34 -1.61 8.10 7.90
C TYR A 34 -1.23 7.18 9.05
N TRP A 35 -0.02 7.36 9.60
CA TRP A 35 0.57 6.40 10.54
C TRP A 35 -0.29 6.16 11.80
N ILE A 36 -0.95 7.20 12.32
CA ILE A 36 -1.81 7.10 13.51
C ILE A 36 -2.98 6.13 13.26
N GLU A 37 -3.55 6.16 12.05
CA GLU A 37 -4.63 5.26 11.66
C GLU A 37 -4.13 3.83 11.46
N LEU A 38 -2.90 3.65 10.96
CA LEU A 38 -2.34 2.34 10.67
C LEU A 38 -1.93 1.55 11.92
N VAL A 39 -1.26 2.20 12.88
CA VAL A 39 -0.68 1.52 14.06
C VAL A 39 -1.74 0.78 14.87
N GLY A 40 -2.95 1.34 15.00
CA GLY A 40 -4.05 0.70 15.72
C GLY A 40 -4.58 -0.59 15.05
N THR A 41 -4.19 -0.87 13.81
CA THR A 41 -4.68 -2.03 13.05
C THR A 41 -3.68 -3.18 12.98
N TYR A 42 -2.45 -3.00 13.48
CA TYR A 42 -1.35 -3.97 13.31
C TYR A 42 -1.66 -5.35 13.87
N GLU A 43 -2.36 -5.43 15.00
CA GLU A 43 -2.76 -6.69 15.61
C GLU A 43 -3.73 -7.50 14.74
N ASP A 44 -4.49 -6.83 13.87
CA ASP A 44 -5.46 -7.44 12.97
C ASP A 44 -4.90 -7.73 11.58
N ILE A 45 -3.73 -7.17 11.24
CA ILE A 45 -3.11 -7.39 9.92
C ILE A 45 -2.84 -8.87 9.68
N ALA A 46 -2.23 -9.56 10.64
CA ALA A 46 -1.92 -10.98 10.52
C ALA A 46 -3.18 -11.84 10.26
N LYS A 47 -4.26 -11.56 10.98
CA LYS A 47 -5.56 -12.25 10.81
C LYS A 47 -6.18 -11.99 9.45
N LYS A 48 -6.06 -10.76 8.92
CA LYS A 48 -6.54 -10.40 7.58
C LYS A 48 -5.80 -11.19 6.50
N TYR A 49 -4.48 -11.30 6.60
CA TYR A 49 -3.68 -12.12 5.69
C TYR A 49 -4.05 -13.59 5.78
N GLU A 50 -4.18 -14.16 6.98
CA GLU A 50 -4.58 -15.56 7.16
C GLU A 50 -5.98 -15.83 6.55
N THR A 51 -6.91 -14.89 6.70
CA THR A 51 -8.24 -14.99 6.10
C THR A 51 -8.19 -14.95 4.57
N MET A 52 -7.31 -14.14 4.00
CA MET A 52 -7.11 -14.05 2.55
C MET A 52 -6.48 -15.33 2.00
N ASP A 53 -5.47 -15.88 2.69
CA ASP A 53 -4.81 -17.13 2.30
C ASP A 53 -5.77 -18.32 2.34
N LYS A 54 -6.68 -18.36 3.33
CA LYS A 54 -7.78 -19.35 3.39
C LYS A 54 -8.75 -19.22 2.21
N LYS A 55 -9.07 -18.00 1.79
CA LYS A 55 -9.98 -17.73 0.65
C LYS A 55 -9.32 -18.03 -0.70
N HIS A 56 -8.01 -17.88 -0.81
CA HIS A 56 -7.26 -18.04 -2.05
C HIS A 56 -6.05 -18.96 -1.86
N PRO A 57 -6.24 -20.29 -1.88
CA PRO A 57 -5.18 -21.27 -1.64
C PRO A 57 -3.96 -21.12 -2.57
N ILE A 58 -4.16 -20.56 -3.77
CA ILE A 58 -3.09 -20.28 -4.73
C ILE A 58 -2.04 -19.27 -4.20
N LEU A 59 -2.42 -18.40 -3.25
CA LEU A 59 -1.50 -17.44 -2.65
C LEU A 59 -0.45 -18.14 -1.79
N ASN A 60 -0.83 -19.19 -1.07
CA ASN A 60 0.12 -20.00 -0.28
C ASN A 60 1.17 -20.66 -1.16
N GLN A 61 0.77 -21.19 -2.32
CA GLN A 61 1.71 -21.76 -3.28
C GLN A 61 2.69 -20.70 -3.80
N ARG A 62 2.19 -19.53 -4.21
CA ARG A 62 3.05 -18.42 -4.67
C ARG A 62 3.99 -17.90 -3.59
N HIS A 63 3.52 -17.85 -2.34
CA HIS A 63 4.34 -17.49 -1.20
C HIS A 63 5.46 -18.51 -1.01
N ALA A 64 5.15 -19.80 -1.00
CA ALA A 64 6.14 -20.88 -0.90
C ALA A 64 7.16 -20.85 -2.04
N GLU A 65 6.71 -20.62 -3.28
CA GLU A 65 7.59 -20.46 -4.44
C GLU A 65 8.51 -19.24 -4.32
N LYS A 66 8.02 -18.10 -3.82
CA LYS A 66 8.84 -16.91 -3.55
C LYS A 66 9.88 -17.19 -2.48
N MET A 67 9.49 -17.76 -1.34
CA MET A 67 10.39 -18.07 -0.24
C MET A 67 11.46 -19.09 -0.66
N SER A 68 11.09 -20.11 -1.44
CA SER A 68 12.03 -21.07 -2.04
C SER A 68 13.09 -20.37 -2.91
N ARG A 69 12.70 -19.41 -3.76
CA ARG A 69 13.65 -18.64 -4.58
C ARG A 69 14.58 -17.75 -3.75
N GLU A 70 14.11 -17.20 -2.65
CA GLU A 70 14.90 -16.30 -1.79
C GLU A 70 15.85 -17.05 -0.85
N TYR A 71 15.46 -18.22 -0.31
CA TYR A 71 16.30 -19.02 0.58
C TYR A 71 17.34 -19.91 -0.12
N VAL A 72 17.19 -20.15 -1.44
CA VAL A 72 18.16 -20.90 -2.25
C VAL A 72 19.32 -20.02 -2.73
N LYS A 73 19.25 -18.70 -2.52
CA LYS A 73 20.36 -17.76 -2.73
C LYS A 73 21.17 -17.57 -1.46
#